data_AF-A0A0J1IPT2-F1
#
_entry.id   AF-A0A0J1IPT2-F1
#
_cell.length_a   1.000
_cell.length_b   1.000
_cell.length_c   1.000
_cell.angle_alpha   90.00
_cell.angle_beta   90.00
_cell.angle_gamma   90.00
#
_symmetry.space_group_name_H-M   'P 1'
#
loop_
_entity.id
_entity.type
_entity.pdbx_description
1 polymer ?
#
loop_
_entity_poly.entity_id
_entity_poly.type
_entity_poly.pdbx_seq_one_letter_code
_entity_poly.pdbx_strand_id
1 'polypeptide(L)'
;MIADLQILHQQLKKNETIQGSIRCSLEVFIYKKIVRPGMLAATEKRLIFCADSIPGNELIESFDYANIEAIQLTRNLMNQYITIKYKKDTIKFKQLISEDIEDFMTKIKTYK
;
A
#
# COMPACT_ATOMS: atom_id res chain seq x y z
N MET A 1 -16.80 -1.53 -6.71
CA MET A 1 -16.09 -2.74 -6.25
C MET A 1 -15.17 -2.33 -5.11
N ILE A 2 -15.35 -2.94 -3.95
CA ILE A 2 -14.48 -2.68 -2.80
C ILE A 2 -13.25 -3.57 -2.95
N ALA A 3 -12.04 -3.04 -2.76
CA ALA A 3 -10.82 -3.82 -2.79
C ALA A 3 -10.82 -4.84 -1.64
N ASP A 4 -10.51 -6.08 -1.99
CA ASP A 4 -10.40 -7.21 -1.09
C ASP A 4 -9.18 -8.08 -1.45
N LEU A 5 -8.98 -9.16 -0.67
CA LEU A 5 -7.88 -10.09 -0.90
C LEU A 5 -7.97 -10.79 -2.27
N GLN A 6 -9.16 -11.05 -2.80
CA GLN A 6 -9.32 -11.73 -4.09
C GLN A 6 -8.74 -10.89 -5.23
N ILE A 7 -9.03 -9.59 -5.22
CA ILE A 7 -8.49 -8.64 -6.20
C ILE A 7 -6.97 -8.56 -6.08
N LEU A 8 -6.43 -8.52 -4.84
CA LEU A 8 -4.99 -8.53 -4.62
C LEU A 8 -4.34 -9.81 -5.16
N HIS A 9 -4.96 -10.97 -4.96
CA HIS A 9 -4.47 -12.24 -5.50
C HIS A 9 -4.39 -12.25 -7.04
N GLN A 10 -5.30 -11.56 -7.73
CA GLN A 10 -5.26 -11.43 -9.19
C GLN A 10 -4.07 -10.59 -9.68
N GLN A 11 -3.47 -9.76 -8.80
CA GLN A 11 -2.31 -8.92 -9.14
C GLN A 11 -0.95 -9.59 -8.91
N LEU A 12 -0.95 -10.79 -8.32
CA LEU A 12 0.27 -11.51 -8.02
C LEU A 12 0.93 -12.04 -9.30
N LYS A 13 2.24 -11.84 -9.41
CA LYS A 13 3.08 -12.49 -10.41
C LYS A 13 3.26 -13.97 -10.03
N LYS A 14 3.75 -14.77 -10.97
CA LYS A 14 4.09 -16.19 -10.71
C LYS A 14 5.05 -16.31 -9.52
N ASN A 15 4.74 -17.22 -8.60
CA ASN A 15 5.47 -17.46 -7.36
C ASN A 15 5.60 -16.19 -6.49
N GLU A 16 4.54 -15.38 -6.39
CA GLU A 16 4.43 -14.23 -5.49
C GLU A 16 3.35 -14.52 -4.45
N THR A 17 3.59 -14.28 -3.15
CA THR A 17 2.63 -14.54 -2.07
C THR A 17 2.40 -13.30 -1.21
N ILE A 18 1.17 -13.10 -0.74
CA ILE A 18 0.85 -12.02 0.20
C ILE A 18 1.31 -12.43 1.59
N GLN A 19 2.13 -11.59 2.22
CA GLN A 19 2.69 -11.78 3.55
C GLN A 19 1.87 -11.03 4.60
N GLY A 20 1.28 -9.91 4.19
CA GLY A 20 0.34 -9.15 4.99
C GLY A 20 -0.41 -8.14 4.13
N SER A 21 -1.53 -7.64 4.63
CA SER A 21 -2.32 -6.60 3.96
C SER A 21 -3.05 -5.74 4.96
N ILE A 22 -3.26 -4.47 4.62
CA ILE A 22 -4.03 -3.52 5.43
C ILE A 22 -4.99 -2.73 4.54
N ARG A 23 -6.12 -2.31 5.12
CA ARG A 23 -6.99 -1.28 4.53
C ARG A 23 -6.36 0.08 4.77
N CYS A 24 -6.32 0.92 3.74
CA CYS A 24 -5.77 2.28 3.84
C CYS A 24 -6.29 3.15 2.69
N SER A 25 -5.84 4.40 2.65
CA SER A 25 -6.09 5.29 1.52
C SER A 25 -4.79 5.85 0.96
N LEU A 26 -4.61 5.73 -0.36
CA LEU A 26 -3.48 6.29 -1.08
C LEU A 26 -3.70 7.77 -1.37
N GLU A 27 -2.77 8.62 -0.94
CA GLU A 27 -2.72 10.04 -1.30
C GLU A 27 -1.81 10.24 -2.52
N VAL A 28 -2.41 10.54 -3.67
CA VAL A 28 -1.67 10.77 -4.93
C VAL A 28 -1.41 12.26 -5.10
N PHE A 29 -0.15 12.68 -4.95
CA PHE A 29 0.23 14.10 -5.02
C PHE A 29 0.06 14.71 -6.43
N ILE A 30 0.22 13.92 -7.49
CA ILE A 30 0.23 14.40 -8.88
C ILE A 30 -1.17 14.87 -9.36
N TYR A 31 -2.26 14.40 -8.73
CA TYR A 31 -3.64 14.63 -9.19
C TYR A 31 -4.53 15.40 -8.19
N LYS A 32 -4.06 16.47 -7.54
CA LYS A 32 -4.89 17.36 -6.71
C LYS A 32 -5.54 16.69 -5.47
N LYS A 33 -4.73 16.14 -4.55
CA LYS A 33 -5.20 15.66 -3.22
C LYS A 33 -6.35 14.63 -3.28
N ILE A 34 -6.46 13.84 -4.35
CA ILE A 34 -7.45 12.77 -4.38
C ILE A 34 -6.93 11.62 -3.50
N VAL A 35 -7.70 11.34 -2.45
CA VAL A 35 -7.46 10.22 -1.55
C VAL A 35 -8.28 9.05 -2.07
N ARG A 36 -7.60 7.96 -2.42
CA ARG A 36 -8.25 6.74 -2.92
C ARG A 36 -8.24 5.67 -1.82
N PRO A 37 -9.39 5.31 -1.23
CA PRO A 37 -9.44 4.19 -0.30
C PRO A 37 -9.15 2.88 -1.04
N GLY A 38 -8.63 1.87 -0.34
CA GLY A 38 -8.27 0.59 -0.91
C GLY A 38 -7.54 -0.33 0.05
N MET A 39 -6.82 -1.30 -0.51
CA MET A 39 -5.96 -2.23 0.23
C MET A 39 -4.52 -2.15 -0.25
N LEU A 40 -3.60 -2.12 0.71
CA LEU A 40 -2.16 -2.25 0.49
C LEU A 40 -1.71 -3.64 0.96
N ALA A 41 -1.10 -4.41 0.08
CA ALA A 41 -0.51 -5.71 0.40
C ALA A 41 1.02 -5.64 0.31
N ALA A 42 1.67 -6.33 1.26
CA ALA A 42 3.09 -6.64 1.23
C ALA A 42 3.25 -8.07 0.74
N THR A 43 4.06 -8.25 -0.30
CA THR A 43 4.52 -9.56 -0.77
C THR A 43 5.99 -9.74 -0.43
N GLU A 44 6.58 -10.89 -0.77
CA GLU A 44 8.04 -11.06 -0.68
C GLU A 44 8.83 -10.30 -1.76
N LYS A 45 8.18 -9.60 -2.71
CA LYS A 45 8.85 -8.91 -3.84
C LYS A 45 8.59 -7.41 -3.92
N ARG A 46 7.39 -6.98 -3.56
CA ARG A 46 6.93 -5.59 -3.72
C ARG A 46 5.70 -5.30 -2.86
N LEU A 47 5.36 -4.02 -2.76
CA LEU A 47 4.03 -3.59 -2.33
C LEU A 47 3.08 -3.52 -3.51
N ILE A 48 1.82 -3.87 -3.28
CA ILE A 48 0.72 -3.75 -4.24
C ILE A 48 -0.40 -2.96 -3.58
N PHE A 49 -0.84 -1.87 -4.19
CA PHE A 49 -2.01 -1.13 -3.77
C PHE A 49 -3.14 -1.31 -4.78
N CYS A 50 -4.32 -1.68 -4.32
CA CYS A 50 -5.54 -1.74 -5.11
C CYS A 50 -6.56 -0.77 -4.52
N ALA A 51 -6.98 0.23 -5.29
CA ALA A 51 -8.03 1.15 -4.88
C ALA A 51 -9.41 0.48 -4.93
N ASP A 52 -10.27 0.87 -4.01
CA ASP A 52 -11.71 0.71 -4.16
C ASP A 52 -12.12 1.42 -5.45
N SER A 53 -12.72 0.68 -6.36
CA SER A 53 -12.92 1.10 -7.74
C SER A 53 -14.40 1.24 -8.08
N ILE A 54 -14.70 2.19 -8.95
CA ILE A 54 -15.92 2.18 -9.76
C ILE A 54 -15.49 1.57 -11.11
N PRO A 55 -16.29 0.68 -11.73
CA PRO A 55 -15.93 0.09 -13.02
C PRO A 55 -15.47 1.14 -14.04
N GLY A 56 -14.29 0.93 -14.65
CA GLY A 56 -13.67 1.85 -15.61
C GLY A 56 -12.76 2.93 -14.99
N ASN A 57 -12.48 2.86 -13.69
CA ASN A 57 -11.55 3.74 -12.98
C ASN A 57 -10.75 2.95 -11.93
N GLU A 58 -10.35 1.73 -12.29
CA GLU A 58 -9.50 0.86 -11.49
C GLU A 58 -8.11 1.49 -11.35
N LEU A 59 -7.62 1.59 -10.11
CA LEU A 59 -6.27 2.04 -9.81
C LEU A 59 -5.53 0.93 -9.08
N ILE A 60 -4.52 0.39 -9.74
CA ILE A 60 -3.61 -0.61 -9.18
C ILE A 60 -2.19 -0.07 -9.32
N GLU A 61 -1.48 0.02 -8.20
CA GLU A 61 -0.12 0.52 -8.13
C GLU A 61 0.80 -0.54 -7.55
N SER A 62 2.05 -0.58 -8.02
CA SER A 62 3.06 -1.53 -7.57
C SER A 62 4.36 -0.81 -7.24
N PHE A 63 4.93 -1.13 -6.08
CA PHE A 63 6.15 -0.50 -5.59
C PHE A 63 7.19 -1.58 -5.30
N ASP A 64 8.08 -1.82 -6.27
CA ASP A 64 9.19 -2.77 -6.12
C ASP A 64 10.12 -2.33 -4.99
N TYR A 65 10.46 -3.24 -4.08
CA TYR A 65 11.26 -2.90 -2.90
C TYR A 65 12.63 -2.31 -3.24
N ALA A 66 13.25 -2.78 -4.32
CA ALA A 66 14.53 -2.28 -4.82
C ALA A 66 14.51 -0.78 -5.17
N ASN A 67 13.33 -0.21 -5.42
CA ASN A 67 13.13 1.20 -5.75
C ASN A 67 12.59 2.03 -4.58
N ILE A 68 12.35 1.40 -3.41
CA ILE A 68 11.95 2.10 -2.18
C ILE A 68 13.21 2.48 -1.40
N GLU A 69 13.54 3.76 -1.40
CA GLU A 69 14.69 4.30 -0.68
C GLU A 69 14.45 4.27 0.84
N ALA A 70 13.24 4.61 1.27
CA ALA A 70 12.85 4.62 2.67
C ALA A 70 11.37 4.27 2.84
N ILE A 71 11.05 3.59 3.92
CA ILE A 71 9.68 3.34 4.37
C ILE A 71 9.57 3.66 5.86
N GLN A 72 8.53 4.39 6.25
CA GLN A 72 8.32 4.81 7.63
C GLN A 72 6.85 4.77 8.01
N LEU A 73 6.56 4.20 9.19
CA LEU A 73 5.31 4.40 9.89
C LEU A 73 5.43 5.66 10.74
N THR A 74 4.52 6.61 10.55
CA THR A 74 4.43 7.82 11.38
C THR A 74 3.15 7.74 12.21
N ARG A 75 3.29 7.90 13.52
CA ARG A 75 2.19 7.96 14.48
C ARG A 75 2.31 9.24 15.30
N ASN A 76 1.26 10.05 15.31
CA ASN A 76 1.12 11.19 16.23
C ASN A 76 -0.31 11.17 16.81
N LEU A 77 -0.58 12.09 17.74
CA LEU A 77 -1.85 12.14 18.48
C LEU A 77 -3.11 12.15 17.58
N MET A 78 -3.01 12.69 16.37
CA MET A 78 -4.17 12.85 15.47
C MET A 78 -4.10 11.99 14.19
N ASN A 79 -2.94 11.46 13.83
CA ASN A 79 -2.73 10.80 12.54
C ASN A 79 -1.81 9.60 12.64
N GLN A 80 -2.15 8.58 11.85
CA GLN A 80 -1.29 7.43 11.58
C GLN A 80 -1.23 7.20 10.07
N TYR A 81 -0.02 7.11 9.52
CA TYR A 81 0.19 6.91 8.09
C TYR A 81 1.54 6.24 7.79
N ILE A 82 1.62 5.55 6.65
CA ILE A 82 2.86 5.00 6.10
C ILE A 82 3.33 5.92 4.98
N THR A 83 4.62 6.23 4.95
CA THR A 83 5.26 6.98 3.87
C THR A 83 6.33 6.11 3.21
N ILE A 84 6.33 6.05 1.88
CA ILE A 84 7.45 5.51 1.10
C ILE A 84 8.09 6.62 0.26
N LYS A 85 9.42 6.65 0.26
CA LYS A 85 10.21 7.36 -0.75
C LYS A 85 10.47 6.37 -1.87
N TYR A 86 9.79 6.55 -2.99
CA TYR A 86 9.85 5.65 -4.14
C TYR A 86 10.38 6.42 -5.34
N LYS A 87 11.59 6.08 -5.79
CA LYS A 87 12.33 6.87 -6.77
C LYS A 87 12.37 8.35 -6.33
N LYS A 88 11.81 9.28 -7.10
CA LYS A 88 11.81 10.71 -6.80
C LYS A 88 10.54 11.19 -6.08
N ASP A 89 9.59 10.29 -5.82
CA ASP A 89 8.29 10.63 -5.27
C ASP A 89 8.14 10.19 -3.82
N THR A 90 7.34 10.96 -3.07
CA THR A 90 6.89 10.58 -1.73
C THR A 90 5.44 10.15 -1.80
N ILE A 91 5.19 8.87 -1.52
CA ILE A 91 3.85 8.29 -1.52
C ILE A 91 3.40 8.11 -0.08
N LYS A 92 2.15 8.48 0.22
CA LYS A 92 1.56 8.37 1.56
C LYS A 92 0.31 7.49 1.55
N PHE A 93 0.26 6.57 2.50
CA PHE A 93 -0.90 5.74 2.82
C PHE A 93 -1.47 6.19 4.17
N LYS A 94 -2.66 6.77 4.17
CA LYS A 94 -3.35 7.32 5.35
C LYS A 94 -4.52 6.42 5.74
N GLN A 95 -5.22 6.79 6.82
CA GLN A 95 -6.46 6.11 7.26
C GLN A 95 -6.26 4.59 7.38
N LEU A 96 -5.17 4.19 8.04
CA LEU A 96 -4.82 2.78 8.20
C LEU A 96 -5.86 2.10 9.07
N ILE A 97 -6.44 1.01 8.58
CA ILE A 97 -7.38 0.17 9.31
C ILE A 97 -6.78 -1.23 9.36
N SER A 98 -6.21 -1.57 10.53
CA SER A 98 -5.67 -2.89 10.84
C SER A 98 -5.54 -3.02 12.35
N GLU A 99 -5.74 -4.23 12.87
CA GLU A 99 -5.51 -4.56 14.28
C GLU A 99 -4.01 -4.62 14.61
N ASP A 100 -3.16 -4.91 13.62
CA ASP A 100 -1.72 -4.99 13.79
C ASP A 100 -0.97 -4.34 12.62
N ILE A 101 -0.69 -3.05 12.75
CA ILE A 101 0.10 -2.28 11.77
C ILE A 101 1.59 -2.56 11.93
N GLU A 102 2.04 -2.91 13.13
CA GLU A 102 3.47 -3.13 13.40
C GLU A 102 3.95 -4.45 12.80
N ASP A 103 3.15 -5.52 12.88
CA ASP A 103 3.39 -6.78 12.16
C ASP A 103 3.46 -6.55 10.65
N PHE A 104 2.51 -5.79 10.08
CA PHE A 104 2.55 -5.43 8.66
C PHE A 104 3.84 -4.69 8.29
N MET A 105 4.26 -3.70 9.09
CA MET A 105 5.51 -2.97 8.85
C MET A 105 6.74 -3.86 9.00
N THR A 106 6.71 -4.82 9.92
CA THR A 106 7.77 -5.81 10.12
C THR A 106 7.92 -6.67 8.88
N LYS A 107 6.81 -7.20 8.34
CA LYS A 107 6.79 -7.98 7.09
C LYS A 107 7.39 -7.20 5.93
N ILE A 108 7.06 -5.92 5.76
CA ILE A 108 7.67 -5.12 4.68
C ILE A 108 9.20 -5.03 4.86
N LYS A 109 9.66 -4.74 6.08
CA LYS A 109 11.10 -4.60 6.38
C LYS A 109 11.87 -5.91 6.24
N THR A 110 11.21 -7.07 6.40
CA THR A 110 11.84 -8.38 6.18
C THR A 110 12.19 -8.60 4.70
N TYR A 111 11.39 -8.06 3.78
CA TYR A 111 11.54 -8.32 2.34
C TYR A 111 12.12 -7.14 1.54
N LYS A 112 12.25 -5.96 2.14
CA LYS A 112 12.83 -4.75 1.53
C LYS A 112 14.29 -4.54 1.92
#